data_AF-A0A382ZNP2-F1
#
_entry.id   AF-A0A382ZNP2-F1
#
_cell.length_a   1.000
_cell.length_b   1.000
_cell.length_c   1.000
_cell.angle_alpha   90.00
_cell.angle_beta   90.00
_cell.angle_gamma   90.00
#
_symmetry.space_group_name_H-M   'P 1'
#
loop_
_entity.id
_entity.type
_entity.pdbx_description
1 polymer ?
#
loop_
_entity_poly.entity_id
_entity_poly.type
_entity_poly.pdbx_seq_one_letter_code
_entity_poly.pdbx_strand_id
1 'polypeptide(L)'
;QDLSVSRTSFQWGISVPDDSKHIMYVWLDALTNYITASGYPDTGSALFEKFWPANIHVVGKDILRFHAVYWPAFLMSAGLEPPQRVFAHGWWTVEGQKMSKSLGNVVEPFELVERFGLDPIRYFLLREVPFGNDGDFSESGLVHRVNSDLSNDLGNLSQRVLSMIFKNCGAALPTPGEFSEDDNTLLAKMEGLLKQVRTAMEQQLCHRALEDIWVLVRAANSYVDHQAPWGLKKSEPQRMNTVLYVLAESLRHTGI
;
A
#
# COMPACT_ATOMS: atom_id res chain seq x y z
N GLN A 1 -14.76 -27.84 20.39
CA GLN A 1 -14.30 -29.15 19.88
C GLN A 1 -12.80 -29.08 19.78
N ASP A 2 -12.12 -30.16 20.12
CA ASP A 2 -10.66 -30.21 20.07
C ASP A 2 -10.17 -30.29 18.62
N LEU A 3 -9.00 -29.71 18.36
CA LEU A 3 -8.35 -29.73 17.05
C LEU A 3 -7.31 -30.84 17.00
N SER A 4 -7.41 -31.73 16.03
CA SER A 4 -6.38 -32.76 15.81
C SER A 4 -5.10 -32.14 15.23
N VAL A 5 -4.01 -32.18 16.01
CA VAL A 5 -2.70 -31.56 15.69
C VAL A 5 -1.64 -32.53 15.17
N SER A 6 -1.97 -33.77 14.83
CA SER A 6 -1.05 -34.72 14.18
C SER A 6 -1.74 -35.63 13.15
N ARG A 7 -0.96 -36.28 12.27
CA ARG A 7 -1.41 -37.22 11.23
C ARG A 7 -0.46 -38.42 11.17
N THR A 8 -0.97 -39.58 10.75
CA THR A 8 -0.20 -40.84 10.60
C THR A 8 -0.21 -41.40 9.17
N SER A 9 -1.02 -40.83 8.28
CA SER A 9 -1.28 -41.37 6.94
C SER A 9 -0.25 -41.00 5.87
N PHE A 10 0.74 -40.17 6.19
CA PHE A 10 1.80 -39.73 5.29
C PHE A 10 3.06 -39.36 6.09
N GLN A 11 4.19 -39.22 5.39
CA GLN A 11 5.52 -39.00 6.00
C GLN A 11 6.12 -37.61 5.74
N TRP A 12 5.53 -36.80 4.85
CA TRP A 12 6.05 -35.45 4.55
C TRP A 12 5.59 -34.42 5.59
N GLY A 13 6.50 -34.03 6.48
CA GLY A 13 6.31 -32.97 7.48
C GLY A 13 7.27 -33.12 8.68
N ILE A 14 7.08 -32.30 9.71
CA ILE A 14 7.85 -32.37 10.95
C ILE A 14 7.31 -33.50 11.83
N SER A 15 8.17 -34.44 12.24
CA SER A 15 7.79 -35.51 13.18
C SER A 15 7.46 -34.96 14.57
N VAL A 16 6.48 -35.55 15.23
CA VAL A 16 6.20 -35.24 16.64
C VAL A 16 7.38 -35.70 17.50
N PRO A 17 7.90 -34.85 18.42
CA PRO A 17 8.95 -35.25 19.35
C PRO A 17 8.54 -36.52 20.10
N ASP A 18 9.47 -37.46 20.21
CA ASP A 18 9.29 -38.75 20.90
C ASP A 18 8.22 -39.69 20.30
N ASP A 19 7.60 -39.35 19.15
CA ASP A 19 6.71 -40.23 18.40
C ASP A 19 6.82 -40.03 16.88
N SER A 20 7.77 -40.74 16.26
CA SER A 20 8.06 -40.66 14.82
C SER A 20 6.97 -41.27 13.92
N LYS A 21 5.95 -41.93 14.48
CA LYS A 21 4.80 -42.42 13.69
C LYS A 21 3.83 -41.27 13.36
N HIS A 22 3.91 -40.18 14.11
CA HIS A 22 3.06 -39.01 13.94
C HIS A 22 3.83 -37.85 13.31
N ILE A 23 3.20 -37.22 12.32
CA ILE A 23 3.64 -35.98 11.70
C ILE A 23 2.76 -34.85 12.24
N MET A 24 3.37 -33.71 12.58
CA MET A 24 2.66 -32.51 13.03
C MET A 24 1.67 -32.03 11.96
N TYR A 25 0.51 -31.56 12.41
CA TYR A 25 -0.48 -30.96 11.52
C TYR A 25 0.12 -29.72 10.84
N VAL A 26 0.03 -29.66 9.52
CA VAL A 26 0.67 -28.63 8.69
C VAL A 26 0.35 -27.19 9.13
N TRP A 27 -0.82 -26.92 9.70
CA TRP A 27 -1.13 -25.57 10.18
C TRP A 27 -0.42 -25.20 11.47
N LEU A 28 -0.13 -26.17 12.36
CA LEU A 28 0.67 -25.92 13.56
C LEU A 28 2.12 -25.61 13.17
N ASP A 29 2.69 -26.41 12.28
CA ASP A 29 4.01 -26.19 11.69
C ASP A 29 4.06 -24.83 10.94
N ALA A 30 3.16 -24.63 9.99
CA ALA A 30 3.12 -23.41 9.19
C ALA A 30 2.96 -22.15 10.05
N LEU A 31 2.07 -22.11 11.05
CA LEU A 31 1.90 -20.92 11.90
C LEU A 31 3.16 -20.60 12.73
N THR A 32 3.95 -21.63 13.07
CA THR A 32 5.21 -21.47 13.82
C THR A 32 6.25 -20.65 13.04
N ASN A 33 6.12 -20.53 11.71
CA ASN A 33 7.02 -19.70 10.89
C ASN A 33 7.24 -18.28 11.44
N TYR A 34 6.19 -17.66 12.00
CA TYR A 34 6.24 -16.28 12.50
C TYR A 34 7.21 -16.11 13.67
N ILE A 35 7.18 -17.06 14.61
CA ILE A 35 8.08 -17.03 15.77
C ILE A 35 9.48 -17.51 15.39
N THR A 36 9.60 -18.50 14.50
CA THR A 36 10.90 -18.98 14.02
C THR A 36 11.67 -17.89 13.28
N ALA A 37 11.01 -17.14 12.39
CA ALA A 37 11.63 -16.01 11.69
C ALA A 37 12.03 -14.88 12.65
N SER A 38 11.38 -14.81 13.82
CA SER A 38 11.71 -13.85 14.88
C SER A 38 12.79 -14.36 15.84
N GLY A 39 13.34 -15.57 15.67
CA GLY A 39 14.44 -16.09 16.50
C GLY A 39 14.06 -17.16 17.53
N TYR A 40 12.79 -17.59 17.59
CA TYR A 40 12.38 -18.72 18.41
C TYR A 40 13.09 -20.02 17.97
N PRO A 41 13.55 -20.90 18.88
CA PRO A 41 13.19 -21.00 20.30
C PRO A 41 13.98 -20.11 21.27
N ASP A 42 14.97 -19.35 20.81
CA ASP A 42 15.74 -18.46 21.68
C ASP A 42 14.97 -17.14 21.93
N THR A 43 14.14 -17.14 22.98
CA THR A 43 13.33 -15.98 23.37
C THR A 43 14.15 -14.83 23.96
N GLY A 44 15.43 -15.07 24.30
CA GLY A 44 16.37 -14.02 24.72
C GLY A 44 17.16 -13.42 23.55
N SER A 45 16.92 -13.88 22.32
CA SER A 45 17.57 -13.32 21.14
C SER A 45 17.09 -11.90 20.86
N ALA A 46 18.01 -11.05 20.38
CA ALA A 46 17.70 -9.66 20.05
C ALA A 46 16.60 -9.52 18.97
N LEU A 47 16.41 -10.53 18.11
CA LEU A 47 15.33 -10.55 17.13
C LEU A 47 13.98 -10.79 17.80
N PHE A 48 13.92 -11.72 18.74
CA PHE A 48 12.67 -12.12 19.39
C PHE A 48 12.16 -10.98 20.27
N GLU A 49 13.04 -10.42 21.11
CA GLU A 49 12.70 -9.28 21.97
C GLU A 49 12.28 -8.03 21.19
N LYS A 50 12.82 -7.84 19.97
CA LYS A 50 12.52 -6.67 19.14
C LYS A 50 11.22 -6.80 18.36
N PHE A 51 10.91 -7.98 17.85
CA PHE A 51 9.85 -8.17 16.84
C PHE A 51 8.66 -9.01 17.33
N TRP A 52 8.80 -9.73 18.44
CA TRP A 52 7.71 -10.49 19.04
C TRP A 52 7.13 -9.76 20.28
N PRO A 53 5.80 -9.72 20.45
CA PRO A 53 4.75 -10.21 19.54
C PRO A 53 4.59 -9.34 18.29
N ALA A 54 4.18 -9.95 17.18
CA ALA A 54 3.94 -9.22 15.94
C ALA A 54 2.86 -8.14 16.11
N ASN A 55 3.11 -6.92 15.63
CA ASN A 55 2.12 -5.85 15.66
C ASN A 55 0.92 -6.16 14.75
N ILE A 56 1.14 -6.81 13.61
CA ILE A 56 0.09 -7.17 12.68
C ILE A 56 0.43 -8.45 11.90
N HIS A 57 -0.56 -9.32 11.72
CA HIS A 57 -0.56 -10.36 10.69
C HIS A 57 -1.54 -9.97 9.58
N VAL A 58 -1.05 -9.85 8.35
CA VAL A 58 -1.87 -9.58 7.16
C VAL A 58 -2.11 -10.91 6.45
N VAL A 59 -3.39 -11.30 6.33
CA VAL A 59 -3.78 -12.60 5.79
C VAL A 59 -4.99 -12.49 4.86
N GLY A 60 -5.20 -13.49 4.01
CA GLY A 60 -6.48 -13.66 3.31
C GLY A 60 -7.59 -14.10 4.28
N LYS A 61 -8.83 -13.68 4.03
CA LYS A 61 -9.98 -14.04 4.86
C LYS A 61 -10.25 -15.55 4.96
N ASP A 62 -9.80 -16.34 3.99
CA ASP A 62 -9.95 -17.80 3.95
C ASP A 62 -9.16 -18.52 5.05
N ILE A 63 -8.08 -17.90 5.54
CA ILE A 63 -7.22 -18.47 6.59
C ILE A 63 -7.37 -17.76 7.94
N LEU A 64 -8.37 -16.87 8.07
CA LEU A 64 -8.60 -16.06 9.27
C LEU A 64 -8.79 -16.92 10.53
N ARG A 65 -9.55 -18.02 10.45
CA ARG A 65 -9.77 -18.91 11.60
C ARG A 65 -8.46 -19.47 12.17
N PHE A 66 -7.49 -19.79 11.31
CA PHE A 66 -6.19 -20.30 11.77
C PHE A 66 -5.43 -19.21 12.55
N HIS A 67 -5.49 -17.96 12.11
CA HIS A 67 -4.72 -16.85 12.69
C HIS A 67 -5.42 -16.16 13.87
N ALA A 68 -6.74 -16.19 13.95
CA ALA A 68 -7.53 -15.51 14.98
C ALA A 68 -8.08 -16.45 16.06
N VAL A 69 -8.02 -17.77 15.87
CA VAL A 69 -8.50 -18.76 16.86
C VAL A 69 -7.38 -19.73 17.24
N TYR A 70 -6.86 -20.50 16.29
CA TYR A 70 -5.92 -21.57 16.61
C TYR A 70 -4.55 -21.03 17.00
N TRP A 71 -4.04 -20.05 16.26
CA TRP A 71 -2.71 -19.49 16.52
C TRP A 71 -2.59 -18.83 17.90
N PRO A 72 -3.51 -17.94 18.33
CA PRO A 72 -3.48 -17.42 19.69
C PRO A 72 -3.61 -18.51 20.74
N ALA A 73 -4.44 -19.53 20.52
CA ALA A 73 -4.57 -20.64 21.47
C ALA A 73 -3.28 -21.46 21.60
N PHE A 74 -2.58 -21.73 20.50
CA PHE A 74 -1.28 -22.40 20.52
C PHE A 74 -0.23 -21.58 21.27
N LEU A 75 -0.16 -20.27 21.00
CA LEU A 75 0.76 -19.35 21.68
C LEU A 75 0.48 -19.27 23.18
N MET A 76 -0.79 -19.08 23.56
CA MET A 76 -1.20 -19.06 24.97
C MET A 76 -0.86 -20.37 25.68
N SER A 77 -1.09 -21.52 25.02
CA SER A 77 -0.69 -22.82 25.56
C SER A 77 0.82 -22.98 25.73
N ALA A 78 1.61 -22.32 24.88
CA ALA A 78 3.07 -22.29 24.95
C ALA A 78 3.62 -21.18 25.87
N GLY A 79 2.76 -20.40 26.52
CA GLY A 79 3.16 -19.26 27.36
C GLY A 79 3.72 -18.05 26.59
N LEU A 80 3.39 -17.94 25.30
CA LEU A 80 3.83 -16.86 24.42
C LEU A 80 2.70 -15.85 24.16
N GLU A 81 3.06 -14.59 23.95
CA GLU A 81 2.10 -13.53 23.66
C GLU A 81 1.50 -13.68 22.25
N PRO A 82 0.17 -13.54 22.09
CA PRO A 82 -0.48 -13.50 20.78
C PRO A 82 -0.17 -12.20 20.00
N PRO A 83 -0.32 -12.20 18.66
CA PRO A 83 -0.14 -10.99 17.85
C PRO A 83 -1.14 -9.90 18.25
N GLN A 84 -0.73 -8.64 18.15
CA GLN A 84 -1.54 -7.49 18.57
C GLN A 84 -2.76 -7.25 17.64
N ARG A 85 -2.63 -7.58 16.36
CA ARG A 85 -3.71 -7.47 15.36
C ARG A 85 -3.61 -8.57 14.30
N VAL A 86 -4.77 -9.09 13.88
CA VAL A 86 -4.91 -9.86 12.64
C VAL A 86 -5.77 -9.05 11.68
N PHE A 87 -5.21 -8.71 10.52
CA PHE A 87 -5.93 -8.02 9.45
C PHE A 87 -6.19 -9.00 8.30
N ALA A 88 -7.46 -9.23 8.02
CA ALA A 88 -7.90 -10.10 6.93
C ALA A 88 -8.35 -9.28 5.72
N HIS A 89 -7.68 -9.43 4.59
CA HIS A 89 -8.11 -8.83 3.33
C HIS A 89 -9.07 -9.75 2.55
N GLY A 90 -9.87 -9.18 1.66
CA GLY A 90 -10.74 -9.91 0.75
C GLY A 90 -9.97 -10.58 -0.39
N TRP A 91 -10.71 -11.24 -1.28
CA TRP A 91 -10.17 -11.90 -2.46
C TRP A 91 -10.10 -10.96 -3.66
N TRP A 92 -9.15 -11.26 -4.54
CA TRP A 92 -9.22 -10.82 -5.92
C TRP A 92 -9.94 -11.86 -6.77
N THR A 93 -10.98 -11.44 -7.46
CA THR A 93 -11.58 -12.14 -8.60
C THR A 93 -11.01 -11.60 -9.91
N VAL A 94 -11.24 -12.29 -11.01
CA VAL A 94 -10.91 -11.85 -12.37
C VAL A 94 -12.19 -11.90 -13.19
N GLU A 95 -12.64 -10.73 -13.65
CA GLU A 95 -13.89 -10.54 -14.40
C GLU A 95 -15.11 -11.24 -13.74
N GLY A 96 -15.23 -11.10 -12.42
CA GLY A 96 -16.30 -11.66 -11.59
C GLY A 96 -16.12 -13.13 -11.22
N GLN A 97 -15.04 -13.79 -11.64
CA GLN A 97 -14.76 -15.20 -11.32
C GLN A 97 -13.59 -15.35 -10.34
N LYS A 98 -13.69 -16.29 -9.40
CA LYS A 98 -12.55 -16.62 -8.53
C LYS A 98 -11.38 -17.11 -9.38
N MET A 99 -10.17 -16.60 -9.13
CA MET A 99 -8.97 -17.13 -9.78
C MET A 99 -8.77 -18.61 -9.45
N SER A 100 -8.62 -19.44 -10.47
CA SER A 100 -8.17 -20.81 -10.28
C SER A 100 -7.38 -21.31 -11.49
N LYS A 101 -6.35 -22.11 -11.21
CA LYS A 101 -5.59 -22.81 -12.26
C LYS A 101 -6.48 -23.69 -13.13
N SER A 102 -7.56 -24.24 -12.57
CA SER A 102 -8.52 -25.08 -13.30
C SER A 102 -9.40 -24.30 -14.29
N LEU A 103 -9.68 -23.03 -14.03
CA LEU A 103 -10.46 -22.16 -14.92
C LEU A 103 -9.57 -21.45 -15.95
N GLY A 104 -8.24 -21.49 -15.80
CA GLY A 104 -7.30 -20.82 -16.70
C GLY A 104 -7.35 -19.29 -16.63
N ASN A 105 -8.06 -18.72 -15.66
CA ASN A 105 -8.23 -17.28 -15.44
C ASN A 105 -7.23 -16.71 -14.42
N VAL A 106 -6.11 -17.40 -14.19
CA VAL A 106 -5.07 -16.93 -13.28
C VAL A 106 -4.34 -15.78 -13.96
N VAL A 107 -4.34 -14.63 -13.29
CA VAL A 107 -3.56 -13.47 -13.72
C VAL A 107 -2.19 -13.57 -13.09
N GLU A 108 -1.15 -13.66 -13.92
CA GLU A 108 0.22 -13.78 -13.43
C GLU A 108 0.81 -12.39 -13.13
N PRO A 109 1.17 -12.09 -11.86
CA PRO A 109 1.61 -10.75 -11.49
C PRO A 109 2.87 -10.29 -12.22
N PHE A 110 3.81 -11.19 -12.50
CA PHE A 110 5.05 -10.82 -13.19
C PHE A 110 4.81 -10.44 -14.65
N GLU A 111 3.90 -11.13 -15.35
CA GLU A 111 3.50 -10.76 -16.72
C GLU A 111 2.84 -9.37 -16.73
N LEU A 112 2.00 -9.06 -15.74
CA LEU A 112 1.43 -7.72 -15.61
C LEU A 112 2.50 -6.66 -15.37
N VAL A 113 3.49 -6.93 -14.52
CA VAL A 113 4.59 -6.00 -14.25
C VAL A 113 5.45 -5.78 -15.50
N GLU A 114 5.72 -6.80 -16.29
CA GLU A 114 6.44 -6.66 -17.57
C GLU A 114 5.67 -5.78 -18.56
N ARG A 115 4.34 -5.88 -18.59
CA ARG A 115 3.48 -5.13 -19.52
C ARG A 115 3.21 -3.69 -19.08
N PHE A 116 2.97 -3.46 -17.80
CA PHE A 116 2.49 -2.18 -17.27
C PHE A 116 3.48 -1.45 -16.36
N GLY A 117 4.53 -2.13 -15.89
CA GLY A 117 5.50 -1.60 -14.93
C GLY A 117 5.11 -1.88 -13.47
N LEU A 118 6.11 -1.87 -12.59
CA LEU A 118 5.93 -2.23 -11.17
C LEU A 118 5.00 -1.27 -10.41
N ASP A 119 5.25 0.03 -10.50
CA ASP A 119 4.50 1.02 -9.74
C ASP A 119 3.03 1.13 -10.18
N PRO A 120 2.69 1.08 -11.48
CA PRO A 120 1.31 0.99 -11.93
C PRO A 120 0.52 -0.18 -11.35
N ILE A 121 1.14 -1.37 -11.29
CA ILE A 121 0.50 -2.55 -10.69
C ILE A 121 0.33 -2.39 -9.18
N ARG A 122 1.35 -1.91 -8.46
CA ARG A 122 1.25 -1.64 -7.02
C ARG A 122 0.18 -0.61 -6.71
N TYR A 123 0.13 0.46 -7.47
CA TYR A 123 -0.88 1.50 -7.34
C TYR A 123 -2.28 0.91 -7.52
N PHE A 124 -2.51 0.18 -8.61
CA PHE A 124 -3.81 -0.42 -8.90
C PHE A 124 -4.28 -1.35 -7.77
N LEU A 125 -3.43 -2.28 -7.32
CA LEU A 125 -3.76 -3.23 -6.26
C LEU A 125 -4.10 -2.55 -4.91
N LEU A 126 -3.48 -1.40 -4.63
CA LEU A 126 -3.71 -0.65 -3.40
C LEU A 126 -4.86 0.36 -3.50
N ARG A 127 -5.16 0.84 -4.71
CA ARG A 127 -6.13 1.91 -4.96
C ARG A 127 -7.51 1.41 -5.35
N GLU A 128 -7.61 0.36 -6.16
CA GLU A 128 -8.86 -0.02 -6.80
C GLU A 128 -9.88 -0.58 -5.81
N VAL A 129 -9.41 -1.40 -4.87
CA VAL A 129 -10.28 -2.16 -3.97
C VAL A 129 -10.13 -1.65 -2.55
N PRO A 130 -11.24 -1.28 -1.88
CA PRO A 130 -11.21 -1.00 -0.45
C PRO A 130 -10.75 -2.21 0.33
N PHE A 131 -9.65 -2.05 1.07
CA PHE A 131 -9.04 -3.10 1.87
C PHE A 131 -10.06 -3.68 2.87
N GLY A 132 -10.25 -5.01 2.82
CA GLY A 132 -11.26 -5.75 3.60
C GLY A 132 -12.43 -6.26 2.76
N ASN A 133 -12.69 -5.67 1.59
CA ASN A 133 -13.67 -6.15 0.63
C ASN A 133 -13.03 -7.09 -0.41
N ASP A 134 -13.88 -7.91 -1.04
CA ASP A 134 -13.49 -8.57 -2.28
C ASP A 134 -13.45 -7.55 -3.41
N GLY A 135 -12.53 -7.76 -4.34
CA GLY A 135 -12.30 -6.89 -5.47
C GLY A 135 -12.18 -7.67 -6.76
N ASP A 136 -12.53 -7.03 -7.85
CA ASP A 136 -12.43 -7.64 -9.17
C ASP A 136 -11.28 -7.03 -9.96
N PHE A 137 -10.38 -7.88 -10.43
CA PHE A 137 -9.38 -7.49 -11.39
C PHE A 137 -10.00 -7.48 -12.78
N SER A 138 -9.90 -6.35 -13.45
CA SER A 138 -10.13 -6.22 -14.88
C SER A 138 -8.97 -5.45 -15.50
N GLU A 139 -8.49 -5.93 -16.65
CA GLU A 139 -7.39 -5.24 -17.35
C GLU A 139 -7.84 -3.84 -17.83
N SER A 140 -9.11 -3.69 -18.19
CA SER A 140 -9.71 -2.40 -18.53
C SER A 140 -9.70 -1.42 -17.34
N GLY A 141 -10.02 -1.90 -16.13
CA GLY A 141 -9.92 -1.11 -14.91
C GLY A 141 -8.49 -0.69 -14.60
N LEU A 142 -7.52 -1.60 -14.77
CA LEU A 142 -6.10 -1.30 -14.65
C LEU A 142 -5.68 -0.20 -15.63
N VAL A 143 -5.94 -0.39 -16.92
CA VAL A 143 -5.60 0.59 -17.97
C VAL A 143 -6.25 1.94 -17.67
N HIS A 144 -7.50 1.95 -17.22
CA HIS A 144 -8.18 3.18 -16.86
C HIS A 144 -7.45 3.92 -15.73
N ARG A 145 -7.16 3.24 -14.61
CA ARG A 145 -6.45 3.84 -13.47
C ARG A 145 -5.07 4.35 -13.82
N VAL A 146 -4.30 3.58 -14.59
CA VAL A 146 -2.96 4.00 -15.02
C VAL A 146 -3.06 5.26 -15.87
N ASN A 147 -3.98 5.30 -16.83
CA ASN A 147 -4.13 6.46 -17.71
C ASN A 147 -4.69 7.68 -16.97
N SER A 148 -5.76 7.53 -16.18
CA SER A 148 -6.40 8.65 -15.49
C SER A 148 -5.53 9.18 -14.36
N ASP A 149 -5.14 8.31 -13.44
CA ASP A 149 -4.62 8.74 -12.16
C ASP A 149 -3.11 8.98 -12.27
N LEU A 150 -2.37 8.05 -12.88
CA LEU A 150 -0.90 8.14 -12.96
C LEU A 150 -0.43 9.00 -14.13
N SER A 151 -0.92 8.76 -15.35
CA SER A 151 -0.47 9.51 -16.53
C SER A 151 -1.11 10.90 -16.61
N ASN A 152 -2.45 10.97 -16.57
CA ASN A 152 -3.16 12.22 -16.84
C ASN A 152 -3.13 13.21 -15.68
N ASP A 153 -3.24 12.75 -14.43
CA ASP A 153 -3.23 13.62 -13.26
C ASP A 153 -1.80 13.90 -12.78
N LEU A 154 -1.12 12.91 -12.21
CA LEU A 154 0.19 13.10 -11.59
C LEU A 154 1.31 13.34 -12.62
N GLY A 155 1.33 12.54 -13.69
CA GLY A 155 2.33 12.61 -14.75
C GLY A 155 2.29 13.94 -15.50
N ASN A 156 1.12 14.37 -15.97
CA ASN A 156 0.99 15.68 -16.62
C ASN A 156 1.27 16.84 -15.68
N LEU A 157 0.80 16.80 -14.42
CA LEU A 157 1.11 17.85 -13.44
C LEU A 157 2.63 18.00 -13.29
N SER A 158 3.31 16.88 -13.03
CA SER A 158 4.78 16.84 -12.87
C SER A 158 5.47 17.42 -14.10
N GLN A 159 5.07 16.98 -15.29
CA GLN A 159 5.70 17.45 -16.51
C GLN A 159 5.43 18.93 -16.79
N ARG A 160 4.20 19.42 -16.61
CA ARG A 160 3.87 20.84 -16.78
C ARG A 160 4.71 21.72 -15.87
N VAL A 161 4.74 21.39 -14.57
CA VAL A 161 5.44 22.19 -13.54
C VAL A 161 6.95 22.17 -13.77
N LEU A 162 7.56 20.98 -13.86
CA LEU A 162 9.00 20.84 -14.00
C LEU A 162 9.52 21.43 -15.31
N SER A 163 8.78 21.27 -16.42
CA SER A 163 9.14 21.91 -17.69
C SER A 163 9.11 23.43 -17.62
N MET A 164 8.14 24.02 -16.93
CA MET A 164 8.07 25.48 -16.77
C MET A 164 9.22 26.00 -15.90
N ILE A 165 9.54 25.32 -14.80
CA ILE A 165 10.69 25.65 -13.95
C ILE A 165 11.99 25.55 -14.74
N PHE A 166 12.18 24.48 -15.50
CA PHE A 166 13.37 24.28 -16.34
C PHE A 166 13.54 25.42 -17.36
N LYS A 167 12.47 25.76 -18.09
CA LYS A 167 12.51 26.75 -19.18
C LYS A 167 12.54 28.20 -18.72
N ASN A 168 11.95 28.51 -17.56
CA ASN A 168 11.65 29.89 -17.15
C ASN A 168 12.35 30.32 -15.86
N CYS A 169 12.84 29.39 -15.05
CA CYS A 169 13.42 29.65 -13.73
C CYS A 169 14.88 29.15 -13.63
N GLY A 170 15.58 29.04 -14.77
CA GLY A 170 16.99 28.61 -14.80
C GLY A 170 17.22 27.19 -14.28
N ALA A 171 16.22 26.30 -14.42
CA ALA A 171 16.24 24.95 -13.87
C ALA A 171 16.48 24.86 -12.36
N ALA A 172 16.13 25.92 -11.63
CA ALA A 172 16.16 25.96 -10.18
C ALA A 172 14.76 26.29 -9.64
N LEU A 173 14.47 25.79 -8.43
CA LEU A 173 13.24 26.14 -7.72
C LEU A 173 13.21 27.67 -7.52
N PRO A 174 12.19 28.38 -8.02
CA PRO A 174 12.15 29.83 -7.92
C PRO A 174 11.87 30.28 -6.47
N THR A 175 12.41 31.44 -6.09
CA THR A 175 12.06 32.07 -4.82
C THR A 175 10.64 32.65 -4.90
N PRO A 176 9.72 32.28 -4.00
CA PRO A 176 8.37 32.84 -3.99
C PRO A 176 8.38 34.29 -3.48
N GLY A 177 7.39 35.07 -3.93
CA GLY A 177 7.03 36.37 -3.35
C GLY A 177 5.94 36.22 -2.29
N GLU A 178 5.07 37.22 -2.16
CA GLU A 178 3.91 37.14 -1.27
C GLU A 178 2.88 36.13 -1.79
N PHE A 179 2.33 35.32 -0.87
CA PHE A 179 1.31 34.34 -1.19
C PHE A 179 -0.08 34.96 -1.24
N SER A 180 -0.81 34.68 -2.31
CA SER A 180 -2.23 35.05 -2.43
C SER A 180 -3.12 34.13 -1.57
N GLU A 181 -4.42 34.43 -1.51
CA GLU A 181 -5.41 33.56 -0.86
C GLU A 181 -5.48 32.17 -1.52
N ASP A 182 -5.39 32.10 -2.85
CA ASP A 182 -5.37 30.84 -3.60
C ASP A 182 -4.13 29.99 -3.25
N ASP A 183 -2.98 30.64 -3.11
CA ASP A 183 -1.72 29.97 -2.74
C ASP A 183 -1.83 29.35 -1.35
N ASN A 184 -2.27 30.16 -0.39
CA ASN A 184 -2.45 29.73 0.99
C ASN A 184 -3.49 28.62 1.10
N THR A 185 -4.53 28.65 0.27
CA THR A 185 -5.53 27.57 0.20
C THR A 185 -4.92 26.24 -0.23
N LEU A 186 -4.02 26.24 -1.22
CA LEU A 186 -3.34 25.03 -1.67
C LEU A 186 -2.27 24.57 -0.67
N LEU A 187 -1.48 25.49 -0.11
CA LEU A 187 -0.48 25.20 0.93
C LEU A 187 -1.12 24.57 2.18
N ALA A 188 -2.27 25.09 2.63
CA ALA A 188 -3.00 24.53 3.77
C ALA A 188 -3.44 23.07 3.56
N LYS A 189 -3.71 22.65 2.30
CA LYS A 189 -4.01 21.24 2.00
C LYS A 189 -2.80 20.33 2.21
N MET A 190 -1.58 20.85 2.05
CA MET A 190 -0.35 20.07 2.22
C MET A 190 -0.02 19.82 3.70
N GLU A 191 -0.27 20.80 4.57
CA GLU A 191 0.04 20.72 6.00
C GLU A 191 -0.68 19.55 6.70
N GLY A 192 -1.93 19.27 6.31
CA GLY A 192 -2.74 18.19 6.89
C GLY A 192 -2.50 16.81 6.28
N LEU A 193 -1.89 16.73 5.09
CA LEU A 193 -1.90 15.52 4.27
C LEU A 193 -1.18 14.34 4.94
N LEU A 194 0.03 14.56 5.46
CA LEU A 194 0.80 13.48 6.11
C LEU A 194 0.05 12.86 7.29
N LYS A 195 -0.66 13.67 8.08
CA LYS A 195 -1.45 13.18 9.21
C LYS A 195 -2.62 12.31 8.73
N GLN A 196 -3.33 12.77 7.70
CA GLN A 196 -4.45 12.02 7.11
C GLN A 196 -3.99 10.67 6.55
N VAL A 197 -2.93 10.68 5.74
CA VAL A 197 -2.32 9.48 5.17
C VAL A 197 -1.88 8.51 6.27
N ARG A 198 -1.20 8.99 7.32
CA ARG A 198 -0.76 8.14 8.43
C ARG A 198 -1.93 7.49 9.15
N THR A 199 -2.99 8.25 9.45
CA THR A 199 -4.20 7.69 10.09
C THR A 199 -4.86 6.62 9.23
N ALA A 200 -4.95 6.82 7.92
CA ALA A 200 -5.48 5.79 7.01
C ALA A 200 -4.60 4.54 7.00
N MET A 201 -3.27 4.69 6.97
CA MET A 201 -2.32 3.56 6.97
C MET A 201 -2.32 2.77 8.28
N GLU A 202 -2.48 3.43 9.44
CA GLU A 202 -2.63 2.78 10.75
C GLU A 202 -3.88 1.87 10.82
N GLN A 203 -4.88 2.16 9.99
CA GLN A 203 -6.11 1.38 9.83
C GLN A 203 -6.10 0.44 8.62
N GLN A 204 -4.95 0.31 7.93
CA GLN A 204 -4.78 -0.50 6.72
C GLN A 204 -5.69 -0.05 5.55
N LEU A 205 -6.11 1.22 5.54
CA LEU A 205 -6.94 1.82 4.49
C LEU A 205 -6.04 2.44 3.39
N CYS A 206 -5.21 1.61 2.74
CA CYS A 206 -4.27 2.06 1.71
C CYS A 206 -4.96 2.83 0.57
N HIS A 207 -6.11 2.34 0.11
CA HIS A 207 -6.94 3.00 -0.90
C HIS A 207 -7.34 4.43 -0.50
N ARG A 208 -7.60 4.66 0.80
CA ARG A 208 -7.96 5.98 1.33
C ARG A 208 -6.75 6.90 1.41
N ALA A 209 -5.61 6.37 1.88
CA ALA A 209 -4.34 7.10 1.89
C ALA A 209 -3.98 7.61 0.48
N LEU A 210 -4.09 6.75 -0.54
CA LEU A 210 -3.85 7.13 -1.93
C LEU A 210 -4.88 8.15 -2.44
N GLU A 211 -6.15 8.01 -2.07
CA GLU A 211 -7.18 8.99 -2.44
C GLU A 211 -6.92 10.37 -1.83
N ASP A 212 -6.49 10.44 -0.56
CA ASP A 212 -6.16 11.71 0.09
C ASP A 212 -4.97 12.41 -0.61
N ILE A 213 -3.97 11.64 -1.08
CA ILE A 213 -2.88 12.17 -1.94
C ILE A 213 -3.43 12.69 -3.27
N TRP A 214 -4.34 11.94 -3.91
CA TRP A 214 -4.91 12.34 -5.21
C TRP A 214 -5.83 13.57 -5.13
N VAL A 215 -6.44 13.83 -3.97
CA VAL A 215 -7.14 15.10 -3.72
C VAL A 215 -6.17 16.28 -3.84
N LEU A 216 -4.94 16.18 -3.33
CA LEU A 216 -3.91 17.21 -3.51
C LEU A 216 -3.48 17.33 -4.97
N VAL A 217 -3.26 16.21 -5.67
CA VAL A 217 -2.87 16.21 -7.10
C VAL A 217 -3.92 16.95 -7.95
N ARG A 218 -5.21 16.65 -7.76
CA ARG A 218 -6.29 17.32 -8.49
C ARG A 218 -6.42 18.80 -8.12
N ALA A 219 -6.24 19.16 -6.85
CA ALA A 219 -6.23 20.55 -6.41
C ALA A 219 -5.07 21.33 -7.05
N ALA A 220 -3.88 20.73 -7.13
CA ALA A 220 -2.73 21.32 -7.79
C ALA A 220 -2.96 21.50 -9.30
N ASN A 221 -3.52 20.49 -10.00
CA ASN A 221 -3.90 20.63 -11.40
C ASN A 221 -4.88 21.79 -11.63
N SER A 222 -5.94 21.88 -10.81
CA SER A 222 -6.90 22.98 -10.89
C SER A 222 -6.25 24.35 -10.62
N TYR A 223 -5.29 24.41 -9.69
CA TYR A 223 -4.54 25.62 -9.39
C TYR A 223 -3.63 26.03 -10.56
N VAL A 224 -2.97 25.09 -11.25
CA VAL A 224 -2.23 25.38 -12.49
C VAL A 224 -3.15 26.07 -13.51
N ASP A 225 -4.35 25.53 -13.72
CA ASP A 225 -5.27 26.03 -14.73
C ASP A 225 -5.84 27.40 -14.37
N HIS A 226 -6.13 27.62 -13.09
CA HIS A 226 -6.63 28.91 -12.60
C HIS A 226 -5.57 30.03 -12.66
N GLN A 227 -4.34 29.74 -12.22
CA GLN A 227 -3.26 30.73 -12.18
C GLN A 227 -2.61 30.96 -13.55
N ALA A 228 -2.79 30.03 -14.50
CA ALA A 228 -2.29 30.11 -15.87
C ALA A 228 -0.83 30.63 -15.99
N PRO A 229 0.17 29.98 -15.34
CA PRO A 229 1.54 30.51 -15.21
C PRO A 229 2.25 30.76 -16.55
N TRP A 230 1.83 30.08 -17.62
CA TRP A 230 2.35 30.33 -18.99
C TRP A 230 2.06 31.75 -19.49
N GLY A 231 0.95 32.36 -19.05
CA GLY A 231 0.61 33.75 -19.38
C GLY A 231 1.44 34.76 -18.57
N LEU A 232 1.74 34.42 -17.31
CA LEU A 232 2.42 35.31 -16.36
C LEU A 232 3.89 35.58 -16.69
N LYS A 233 4.55 34.69 -17.45
CA LYS A 233 5.98 34.81 -17.79
C LYS A 233 6.40 36.20 -18.30
N LYS A 234 5.54 36.85 -19.08
CA LYS A 234 5.85 38.14 -19.72
C LYS A 234 5.34 39.34 -18.93
N SER A 235 4.21 39.21 -18.24
CA SER A 235 3.56 40.31 -17.52
C SER A 235 4.06 40.42 -16.08
N GLU A 236 4.13 39.30 -15.36
CA GLU A 236 4.32 39.25 -13.91
C GLU A 236 5.24 38.06 -13.51
N PRO A 237 6.54 38.12 -13.85
CA PRO A 237 7.45 36.99 -13.62
C PRO A 237 7.60 36.62 -12.14
N GLN A 238 7.49 37.60 -11.22
CA GLN A 238 7.49 37.33 -9.77
C GLN A 238 6.26 36.52 -9.32
N ARG A 239 5.08 36.78 -9.91
CA ARG A 239 3.86 35.99 -9.64
C ARG A 239 4.02 34.57 -10.17
N MET A 240 4.53 34.42 -11.40
CA MET A 240 4.83 33.09 -11.98
C MET A 240 5.77 32.28 -11.07
N ASN A 241 6.83 32.90 -10.53
CA ASN A 241 7.76 32.25 -9.62
C ASN A 241 7.06 31.71 -8.37
N THR A 242 6.16 32.49 -7.78
CA THR A 242 5.37 32.08 -6.59
C THR A 242 4.46 30.90 -6.91
N VAL A 243 3.73 30.97 -8.03
CA VAL A 243 2.84 29.88 -8.50
C VAL A 243 3.63 28.58 -8.72
N LEU A 244 4.78 28.66 -9.40
CA LEU A 244 5.62 27.50 -9.68
C LEU A 244 6.26 26.92 -8.40
N TYR A 245 6.60 27.76 -7.43
CA TYR A 245 7.06 27.31 -6.11
C TYR A 245 5.99 26.50 -5.38
N VAL A 246 4.76 27.02 -5.28
CA VAL A 246 3.63 26.33 -4.63
C VAL A 246 3.33 24.99 -5.31
N LEU A 247 3.38 24.95 -6.65
CA LEU A 247 3.18 23.73 -7.42
C LEU A 247 4.29 22.70 -7.23
N ALA A 248 5.55 23.14 -7.15
CA ALA A 248 6.67 22.25 -6.87
C ALA A 248 6.59 21.67 -5.45
N GLU A 249 6.20 22.49 -4.46
CA GLU A 249 5.93 22.01 -3.10
C GLU A 249 4.76 21.02 -3.08
N SER A 250 3.70 21.27 -3.87
CA SER A 250 2.59 20.30 -4.02
C SER A 250 3.10 18.94 -4.48
N LEU A 251 3.92 18.91 -5.54
CA LEU A 251 4.52 17.67 -6.06
C LEU A 251 5.41 17.00 -5.02
N ARG A 252 6.25 17.77 -4.31
CA ARG A 252 7.08 17.24 -3.22
C ARG A 252 6.23 16.58 -2.13
N HIS A 253 5.07 17.16 -1.82
CA HIS A 253 4.09 16.60 -0.88
C HIS A 253 3.22 15.47 -1.45
N THR A 254 3.27 15.16 -2.74
CA THR A 254 2.62 13.94 -3.26
C THR A 254 3.50 12.70 -3.09
N GLY A 255 4.81 12.88 -2.91
CA GLY A 255 5.77 11.80 -2.70
C GLY A 255 6.03 11.45 -1.23
N ILE A 256 5.18 11.91 -0.30
CA ILE A 256 5.32 11.67 1.15
C ILE A 256 5.50 10.19 1.47
#